data_AF-A0AAU5QBX1-F1
#
_entry.id   AF-A0AAU5QBX1-F1
#
_cell.length_a   1.000
_cell.length_b   1.000
_cell.length_c   1.000
_cell.angle_alpha   90.00
_cell.angle_beta   90.00
_cell.angle_gamma   90.00
#
_symmetry.space_group_name_H-M   'P 1'
#
loop_
_entity.id
_entity.type
_entity.pdbx_description
1 polymer ?
#
loop_
_entity_poly.entity_id
_entity_poly.type
_entity_poly.pdbx_seq_one_letter_code
_entity_poly.pdbx_strand_id
1 'polypeptide(L)'
;MTVCTGPVWSIPLAGGRVEVPSSIEGVRAVVEPGRLAEFDAEIARTPAKHLVYVILGWSLPAGAEDTDPEVVGRLRNGDFTGVLDGDGEPVTPTHPPLDEAAGEVAPLVWSTGFPVGSKTFPATIEGIRAVLDDEKTAEFEAEIIGTPGHELTYTALRWGYPPGDLAEEDALIAELKAAEDSTAGSRGAEGA
;
A
#
# COMPACT_ATOMS: atom_id res chain seq x y z
N MET A 1 0.56 3.36 30.45
CA MET A 1 0.69 3.94 29.11
C MET A 1 1.71 3.10 28.36
N THR A 2 1.26 2.28 27.42
CA THR A 2 2.17 1.59 26.51
C THR A 2 2.73 2.64 25.57
N VAL A 3 4.04 2.85 25.61
CA VAL A 3 4.70 3.82 24.73
C VAL A 3 4.79 3.15 23.35
N CYS A 4 4.05 3.68 22.38
CA CYS A 4 4.19 3.21 21.00
C CYS A 4 5.59 3.60 20.51
N THR A 5 6.32 2.65 19.95
CA THR A 5 7.59 2.94 19.27
C THR A 5 7.26 3.25 17.81
N GLY A 6 7.72 4.40 17.30
CA GLY A 6 7.44 4.83 15.93
C GLY A 6 6.21 5.73 15.78
N PRO A 7 5.75 5.97 14.54
CA PRO A 7 4.63 6.86 14.27
C PRO A 7 3.31 6.30 14.81
N VAL A 8 2.39 7.20 15.16
CA VAL A 8 1.09 6.87 15.76
C VAL A 8 -0.06 7.51 14.99
N TRP A 9 -1.24 6.92 15.14
CA TRP A 9 -2.51 7.55 14.79
C TRP A 9 -3.30 7.85 16.06
N SER A 10 -3.91 9.02 16.10
CA SER A 10 -4.89 9.38 17.10
C SER A 10 -6.29 9.15 16.53
N ILE A 11 -7.06 8.21 17.08
CA ILE A 11 -8.39 7.81 16.59
C ILE A 11 -9.47 8.28 17.58
N PRO A 12 -10.52 8.98 17.14
CA PRO A 12 -11.62 9.39 18.01
C PRO A 12 -12.60 8.23 18.27
N LEU A 13 -12.57 7.67 19.48
CA LEU A 13 -13.52 6.67 19.99
C LEU A 13 -14.48 7.30 21.02
N ALA A 14 -15.57 6.64 21.43
CA ALA A 14 -16.55 7.19 22.37
C ALA A 14 -15.94 7.56 23.73
N GLY A 15 -14.88 6.85 24.15
CA GLY A 15 -14.12 7.13 25.38
C GLY A 15 -13.11 8.27 25.26
N GLY A 16 -12.97 8.89 24.09
CA GLY A 16 -11.95 9.90 23.78
C GLY A 16 -11.02 9.47 22.66
N ARG A 17 -9.95 10.24 22.44
CA ARG A 17 -8.95 9.89 21.43
C ARG A 17 -8.00 8.84 21.97
N VAL A 18 -7.75 7.80 21.18
CA VAL A 18 -6.80 6.73 21.49
C VAL A 18 -5.65 6.80 20.51
N GLU A 19 -4.43 6.74 21.04
CA GLU A 19 -3.23 6.61 20.23
C GLU A 19 -2.97 5.13 19.93
N VAL A 20 -2.80 4.81 18.65
CA VAL A 20 -2.49 3.47 18.18
C VAL A 20 -1.27 3.52 17.27
N PRO A 21 -0.47 2.45 17.18
CA PRO A 21 0.65 2.42 16.24
C PRO A 21 0.20 2.61 14.80
N SER A 22 0.98 3.31 13.99
CA SER A 22 0.71 3.46 12.56
C SER A 22 1.76 2.82 11.65
N SER A 23 2.79 2.14 12.17
CA SER A 23 3.79 1.44 11.35
C SER A 23 3.81 -0.07 11.63
N ILE A 24 4.46 -0.83 10.72
CA ILE A 24 4.70 -2.27 10.91
C ILE A 24 5.50 -2.51 12.20
N GLU A 25 6.55 -1.73 12.44
CA GLU A 25 7.36 -1.83 13.68
C GLU A 25 6.52 -1.58 14.92
N GLY A 26 5.71 -0.52 14.90
CA GLY A 26 4.90 -0.14 16.03
C GLY A 26 3.84 -1.20 16.36
N VAL A 27 3.24 -1.83 15.35
CA VAL A 27 2.33 -2.97 15.54
C VAL A 27 3.07 -4.17 16.12
N ARG A 28 4.24 -4.54 15.59
CA ARG A 28 5.06 -5.64 16.12
C ARG A 28 5.43 -5.46 17.59
N ALA A 29 5.62 -4.22 18.02
CA ALA A 29 5.97 -3.89 19.40
C ALA A 29 4.80 -4.09 20.40
N VAL A 30 3.55 -4.03 19.92
CA VAL A 30 2.34 -4.11 20.78
C VAL A 30 1.54 -5.40 20.59
N VAL A 31 1.73 -6.10 19.47
CA VAL A 31 1.03 -7.36 19.19
C VAL A 31 1.49 -8.45 20.16
N GLU A 32 0.56 -9.31 20.56
CA GLU A 32 0.89 -10.43 21.43
C GLU A 32 1.90 -11.38 20.75
N PRO A 33 2.91 -11.90 21.47
CA PRO A 33 3.95 -12.74 20.87
C PRO A 33 3.42 -13.96 20.10
N GLY A 34 2.28 -14.51 20.52
CA GLY A 34 1.63 -15.65 19.85
C GLY A 34 0.97 -15.31 18.50
N ARG A 35 0.77 -14.02 18.20
CA ARG A 35 0.13 -13.53 16.96
C ARG A 35 1.09 -12.80 16.04
N LEU A 36 2.35 -12.59 16.44
CA LEU A 36 3.36 -11.92 15.63
C LEU A 36 3.54 -12.62 14.25
N ALA A 37 3.60 -13.95 14.24
CA ALA A 37 3.75 -14.72 13.01
C ALA A 37 2.52 -14.62 12.09
N GLU A 38 1.31 -14.47 12.67
CA GLU A 38 0.07 -14.26 11.91
C GLU A 38 0.10 -12.88 11.25
N PHE A 39 0.47 -11.85 12.00
CA PHE A 39 0.66 -10.50 11.50
C PHE A 39 1.69 -10.44 10.37
N ASP A 40 2.88 -11.01 10.57
CA ASP A 40 3.95 -11.00 9.56
C ASP A 40 3.55 -11.73 8.27
N ALA A 41 2.85 -12.87 8.40
CA ALA A 41 2.32 -13.60 7.25
C ALA A 41 1.25 -12.78 6.51
N GLU A 42 0.40 -12.05 7.23
CA GLU A 42 -0.59 -11.17 6.63
C GLU A 42 0.05 -10.00 5.90
N ILE A 43 1.03 -9.32 6.48
CA ILE A 43 1.78 -8.25 5.82
C ILE A 43 2.43 -8.75 4.52
N ALA A 44 3.08 -9.92 4.55
CA ALA A 44 3.78 -10.47 3.39
C ALA A 44 2.85 -10.69 2.17
N ARG A 45 1.65 -11.24 2.40
CA ARG A 45 0.67 -11.55 1.34
C ARG A 45 -0.20 -10.35 0.94
N THR A 46 -0.17 -9.27 1.71
CA THR A 46 -1.08 -8.14 1.51
C THR A 46 -0.59 -7.26 0.34
N PRO A 47 -1.48 -6.90 -0.59
CA PRO A 47 -1.17 -5.87 -1.58
C PRO A 47 -0.79 -4.54 -0.91
N ALA A 48 0.25 -3.86 -1.37
CA ALA A 48 0.78 -2.62 -0.80
C ALA A 48 -0.32 -1.58 -0.49
N LYS A 49 -1.27 -1.40 -1.42
CA LYS A 49 -2.42 -0.50 -1.27
C LYS A 49 -3.38 -0.84 -0.13
N HIS A 50 -3.34 -2.07 0.38
CA HIS A 50 -4.20 -2.51 1.47
C HIS A 50 -3.49 -2.49 2.84
N LEU A 51 -2.18 -2.25 2.86
CA LEU A 51 -1.40 -2.31 4.10
C LEU A 51 -1.88 -1.31 5.15
N VAL A 52 -2.34 -0.12 4.74
CA VAL A 52 -2.94 0.87 5.65
C VAL A 52 -4.08 0.27 6.49
N TYR A 53 -4.93 -0.56 5.89
CA TYR A 53 -6.08 -1.19 6.55
C TYR A 53 -5.66 -2.37 7.42
N VAL A 54 -4.66 -3.15 7.00
CA VAL A 54 -4.10 -4.22 7.82
C VAL A 54 -3.45 -3.65 9.07
N ILE A 55 -2.59 -2.63 8.93
CA ILE A 55 -1.99 -1.94 10.08
C ILE A 55 -3.07 -1.42 11.01
N LEU A 56 -4.08 -0.72 10.48
CA LEU A 56 -5.20 -0.23 11.28
C LEU A 56 -5.92 -1.35 12.04
N GLY A 57 -6.24 -2.46 11.37
CA GLY A 57 -6.95 -3.58 11.97
C GLY A 57 -6.18 -4.23 13.12
N TRP A 58 -4.86 -4.32 13.00
CA TRP A 58 -3.98 -4.86 14.05
C TRP A 58 -3.64 -3.85 15.16
N SER A 59 -3.72 -2.56 14.87
CA SER A 59 -3.43 -1.47 15.81
C SER A 59 -4.60 -1.13 16.74
N LEU A 60 -5.84 -1.43 16.36
CA LEU A 60 -7.01 -1.08 17.17
C LEU A 60 -7.04 -1.86 18.50
N PRO A 61 -7.46 -1.23 19.61
CA PRO A 61 -7.62 -1.93 20.89
C PRO A 61 -8.60 -3.11 20.79
N ALA A 62 -8.33 -4.17 21.55
CA ALA A 62 -9.28 -5.27 21.70
C ALA A 62 -10.63 -4.75 22.23
N GLY A 63 -11.73 -5.16 21.60
CA GLY A 63 -13.09 -4.70 21.94
C GLY A 63 -13.46 -3.31 21.42
N ALA A 64 -12.60 -2.66 20.62
CA ALA A 64 -12.96 -1.40 19.95
C ALA A 64 -14.16 -1.59 19.02
N GLU A 65 -14.29 -2.75 18.36
CA GLU A 65 -15.44 -3.08 17.52
C GLU A 65 -16.73 -3.24 18.33
N ASP A 66 -16.66 -3.76 19.55
CA ASP A 66 -17.83 -3.87 20.44
C ASP A 66 -18.23 -2.51 21.04
N THR A 67 -17.24 -1.66 21.31
CA THR A 67 -17.44 -0.36 21.99
C THR A 67 -17.86 0.73 21.02
N ASP A 68 -17.27 0.77 19.83
CA ASP A 68 -17.46 1.81 18.81
C ASP A 68 -17.56 1.20 17.40
N PRO A 69 -18.58 0.33 17.14
CA PRO A 69 -18.72 -0.37 15.86
C PRO A 69 -18.84 0.59 14.67
N GLU A 70 -19.44 1.77 14.86
CA GLU A 70 -19.58 2.77 13.80
C GLU A 70 -18.24 3.39 13.40
N VAL A 71 -17.38 3.72 14.38
CA VAL A 71 -16.05 4.28 14.09
C VAL A 71 -15.19 3.22 13.42
N VAL A 72 -15.16 2.01 13.97
CA VAL A 72 -14.39 0.89 13.38
C VAL A 72 -14.90 0.55 11.98
N GLY A 73 -16.22 0.54 11.76
CA GLY A 73 -16.82 0.31 10.46
C GLY A 73 -16.42 1.37 9.42
N ARG A 74 -16.47 2.66 9.78
CA ARG A 74 -16.01 3.76 8.91
C ARG A 74 -14.54 3.61 8.54
N LEU A 75 -13.68 3.34 9.53
CA LEU A 75 -12.25 3.14 9.33
C LEU A 75 -11.94 1.97 8.39
N ARG A 76 -12.66 0.85 8.53
CA ARG A 76 -12.55 -0.29 7.60
C ARG A 76 -13.03 0.04 6.20
N ASN A 77 -14.05 0.89 6.09
CA ASN A 77 -14.52 1.48 4.84
C ASN A 77 -13.68 2.69 4.41
N GLY A 78 -12.51 2.91 5.05
CA GLY A 78 -11.52 3.92 4.67
C GLY A 78 -11.98 5.36 4.78
N ASP A 79 -13.01 5.58 5.58
CA ASP A 79 -13.32 6.90 6.11
C ASP A 79 -12.46 7.14 7.36
N PHE A 80 -11.35 7.85 7.16
CA PHE A 80 -10.43 8.28 8.22
C PHE A 80 -10.78 9.68 8.76
N THR A 81 -12.01 10.16 8.55
CA THR A 81 -12.44 11.47 9.05
C THR A 81 -12.19 11.61 10.55
N GLY A 82 -11.37 12.60 10.92
CA GLY A 82 -11.03 12.91 12.30
C GLY A 82 -9.89 12.07 12.89
N VAL A 83 -9.29 11.15 12.13
CA VAL A 83 -8.01 10.52 12.49
C VAL A 83 -6.89 11.52 12.25
N LEU A 84 -5.99 11.63 13.23
CA LEU A 84 -4.82 12.51 13.15
C LEU A 84 -3.54 11.68 13.20
N ASP A 85 -2.48 12.15 12.57
CA ASP A 85 -1.14 11.58 12.68
C ASP A 85 -0.42 12.06 13.95
N GLY A 86 0.88 11.73 14.07
CA GLY A 86 1.72 12.11 15.20
C GLY A 86 2.01 13.61 15.30
N ASP A 87 1.85 14.35 14.21
CA ASP A 87 2.00 15.82 14.17
C ASP A 87 0.67 16.54 14.44
N GLY A 88 -0.43 15.78 14.51
CA GLY A 88 -1.77 16.31 14.72
C GLY A 88 -2.48 16.72 13.43
N GLU A 89 -1.94 16.32 12.28
CA GLU A 89 -2.51 16.62 10.97
C GLU A 89 -3.53 15.54 10.55
N PRO A 90 -4.58 15.89 9.78
CA PRO A 90 -5.56 14.92 9.31
C PRO A 90 -4.95 13.84 8.42
N VAL A 91 -5.13 12.58 8.79
CA VAL A 91 -4.71 11.45 7.97
C VAL A 91 -5.57 11.39 6.73
N THR A 92 -4.93 11.52 5.56
CA THR A 92 -5.58 11.31 4.27
C THR A 92 -5.00 10.04 3.65
N PRO A 93 -5.75 8.92 3.67
CA PRO A 93 -5.30 7.70 3.01
C PRO A 93 -5.11 7.96 1.54
N THR A 94 -4.01 7.45 1.04
CA THR A 94 -3.58 7.66 -0.34
C THR A 94 -4.36 6.85 -1.37
N HIS A 95 -5.27 5.97 -0.95
CA HIS A 95 -6.17 5.21 -1.80
C HIS A 95 -7.50 4.93 -1.06
N PRO A 96 -8.69 5.16 -1.66
CA PRO A 96 -9.96 4.71 -1.08
C PRO A 96 -9.96 3.17 -0.95
N PRO A 97 -10.65 2.56 0.02
CA PRO A 97 -10.75 1.11 0.05
C PRO A 97 -11.51 0.68 -1.19
N LEU A 98 -11.06 -0.41 -1.80
CA LEU A 98 -11.88 -1.07 -2.79
C LEU A 98 -13.04 -1.71 -2.06
N ASP A 99 -14.24 -1.27 -2.42
CA ASP A 99 -15.48 -1.83 -1.94
C ASP A 99 -15.65 -3.24 -2.54
N GLU A 100 -15.09 -4.25 -1.87
CA GLU A 100 -15.34 -5.65 -2.23
C GLU A 100 -16.83 -6.01 -2.05
N ALA A 101 -17.59 -5.25 -1.26
CA ALA A 101 -19.03 -5.44 -1.05
C ALA A 101 -19.89 -4.86 -2.19
N ALA A 102 -19.37 -3.93 -3.00
CA ALA A 102 -20.03 -3.41 -4.20
C ALA A 102 -19.99 -4.38 -5.40
N GLY A 103 -19.35 -5.54 -5.27
CA GLY A 103 -19.23 -6.51 -6.38
C GLY A 103 -18.30 -6.04 -7.50
N GLU A 104 -17.58 -4.93 -7.30
CA GLU A 104 -16.41 -4.60 -8.10
C GLU A 104 -15.29 -5.55 -7.65
N VAL A 105 -15.26 -6.72 -8.29
CA VAL A 105 -14.11 -7.62 -8.24
C VAL A 105 -12.91 -6.74 -8.56
N ALA A 106 -11.99 -6.53 -7.61
CA ALA A 106 -10.71 -5.93 -7.89
C ALA A 106 -10.21 -6.60 -9.17
N PRO A 107 -10.06 -5.88 -10.31
CA PRO A 107 -9.66 -6.49 -11.56
C PRO A 107 -8.47 -7.41 -11.27
N LEU A 108 -8.55 -8.65 -11.75
CA LEU A 108 -7.63 -9.76 -11.48
C LEU A 108 -6.15 -9.33 -11.51
N VAL A 109 -5.89 -8.31 -12.33
CA VAL A 109 -4.62 -7.61 -12.37
C VAL A 109 -4.16 -7.18 -10.98
N TRP A 110 -4.93 -6.46 -10.16
CA TRP A 110 -4.53 -5.93 -8.85
C TRP A 110 -4.19 -6.96 -7.77
N SER A 111 -4.71 -8.19 -7.87
CA SER A 111 -4.35 -9.30 -7.00
C SER A 111 -3.05 -9.99 -7.43
N THR A 112 -2.66 -9.81 -8.69
CA THR A 112 -1.45 -10.37 -9.30
C THR A 112 -0.36 -9.32 -9.59
N GLY A 113 -0.70 -8.03 -9.48
CA GLY A 113 0.16 -6.91 -9.83
C GLY A 113 -0.53 -5.67 -10.44
N PHE A 114 0.23 -4.74 -11.00
CA PHE A 114 -0.33 -3.67 -11.84
C PHE A 114 0.21 -3.81 -13.26
N PRO A 115 -0.64 -3.69 -14.29
CA PRO A 115 -0.16 -3.71 -15.66
C PRO A 115 0.41 -2.32 -15.96
N VAL A 116 1.70 -2.23 -16.25
CA VAL A 116 2.30 -1.04 -16.86
C VAL A 116 2.98 -1.51 -18.13
N GLY A 117 2.56 -0.95 -19.28
CA GLY A 117 2.97 -1.47 -20.57
C GLY A 117 2.58 -2.95 -20.75
N SER A 118 3.58 -3.81 -20.98
CA SER A 118 3.41 -5.27 -21.13
C SER A 118 3.77 -6.08 -19.87
N LYS A 119 4.23 -5.42 -18.80
CA LYS A 119 4.68 -6.08 -17.57
C LYS A 119 3.63 -5.98 -16.46
N THR A 120 3.54 -7.04 -15.66
CA THR A 120 2.74 -7.07 -14.43
C THR A 120 3.69 -6.88 -13.25
N PHE A 121 3.60 -5.74 -12.57
CA PHE A 121 4.45 -5.43 -11.43
C PHE A 121 3.84 -5.94 -10.13
N PRO A 122 4.60 -6.57 -9.23
CA PRO A 122 4.06 -7.20 -8.04
C PRO A 122 3.32 -6.19 -7.15
N ALA A 123 2.08 -6.51 -6.78
CA ALA A 123 1.28 -5.67 -5.91
C ALA A 123 1.50 -5.97 -4.42
N THR A 124 2.04 -7.14 -4.06
CA THR A 124 2.24 -7.59 -2.66
C THR A 124 3.67 -7.37 -2.18
N ILE A 125 3.86 -7.29 -0.87
CA ILE A 125 5.19 -7.19 -0.25
C ILE A 125 6.08 -8.39 -0.65
N GLU A 126 5.55 -9.61 -0.62
CA GLU A 126 6.28 -10.79 -1.08
C GLU A 126 6.64 -10.72 -2.57
N GLY A 127 5.75 -10.22 -3.41
CA GLY A 127 6.04 -10.02 -4.83
C GLY A 127 7.14 -8.99 -5.06
N ILE A 128 7.13 -7.88 -4.30
CA ILE A 128 8.18 -6.85 -4.37
C ILE A 128 9.52 -7.46 -3.93
N ARG A 129 9.57 -8.21 -2.83
CA ARG A 129 10.78 -8.93 -2.39
C ARG A 129 11.33 -9.87 -3.46
N ALA A 130 10.46 -10.55 -4.20
CA ALA A 130 10.87 -11.52 -5.22
C ALA A 130 11.58 -10.89 -6.43
N VAL A 131 11.43 -9.57 -6.65
CA VAL A 131 12.04 -8.87 -7.80
C VAL A 131 13.24 -8.00 -7.42
N LEU A 132 13.46 -7.75 -6.12
CA LEU A 132 14.60 -6.99 -5.62
C LEU A 132 15.80 -7.92 -5.38
N ASP A 133 17.01 -7.39 -5.55
CA ASP A 133 18.24 -8.05 -5.09
C ASP A 133 18.38 -7.95 -3.55
N ASP A 134 19.36 -8.64 -2.97
CA ASP A 134 19.55 -8.70 -1.51
C ASP A 134 19.81 -7.32 -0.88
N GLU A 135 20.54 -6.43 -1.56
CA GLU A 135 20.86 -5.08 -1.07
C GLU A 135 19.60 -4.20 -1.10
N LYS A 136 18.88 -4.20 -2.23
CA LYS A 136 17.62 -3.47 -2.39
C LYS A 136 16.51 -4.00 -1.50
N THR A 137 16.49 -5.30 -1.25
CA THR A 137 15.55 -5.92 -0.30
C THR A 137 15.79 -5.39 1.11
N ALA A 138 17.04 -5.28 1.55
CA ALA A 138 17.36 -4.75 2.87
C ALA A 138 16.97 -3.27 3.02
N GLU A 139 17.23 -2.45 1.99
CA GLU A 139 16.81 -1.04 1.96
C GLU A 139 15.28 -0.90 1.98
N PHE A 140 14.59 -1.70 1.18
CA PHE A 140 13.13 -1.77 1.14
C PHE A 140 12.54 -2.11 2.51
N GLU A 141 13.03 -3.18 3.15
CA GLU A 141 12.56 -3.60 4.49
C GLU A 141 12.76 -2.50 5.53
N ALA A 142 13.94 -1.90 5.57
CA ALA A 142 14.24 -0.83 6.52
C ALA A 142 13.29 0.36 6.35
N GLU A 143 12.92 0.69 5.12
CA GLU A 143 12.03 1.80 4.84
C GLU A 143 10.58 1.49 5.19
N ILE A 144 10.03 0.36 4.74
CA ILE A 144 8.61 0.03 4.96
C ILE A 144 8.29 -0.19 6.44
N ILE A 145 9.25 -0.68 7.23
CA ILE A 145 9.04 -1.02 8.64
C ILE A 145 8.72 0.22 9.48
N GLY A 146 9.40 1.35 9.21
CA GLY A 146 9.22 2.62 9.91
C GLY A 146 8.20 3.56 9.28
N THR A 147 7.75 3.29 8.06
CA THR A 147 6.84 4.17 7.32
C THR A 147 5.45 4.20 7.97
N PRO A 148 4.84 5.38 8.18
CA PRO A 148 3.46 5.49 8.63
C PRO A 148 2.49 4.83 7.63
N GLY A 149 1.45 4.17 8.12
CA GLY A 149 0.58 3.31 7.32
C GLY A 149 -0.12 4.04 6.17
N HIS A 150 -0.37 5.33 6.33
CA HIS A 150 -1.01 6.17 5.31
C HIS A 150 -0.05 6.62 4.20
N GLU A 151 1.26 6.45 4.39
CA GLU A 151 2.30 6.64 3.37
C GLU A 151 2.82 5.31 2.82
N LEU A 152 2.67 4.23 3.59
CA LEU A 152 3.20 2.89 3.33
C LEU A 152 2.83 2.34 1.94
N THR A 153 1.62 2.65 1.47
CA THR A 153 1.18 2.31 0.11
C THR A 153 2.12 2.89 -0.96
N TYR A 154 2.39 4.19 -0.90
CA TYR A 154 3.24 4.87 -1.89
C TYR A 154 4.70 4.44 -1.75
N THR A 155 5.18 4.30 -0.52
CA THR A 155 6.53 3.81 -0.27
C THR A 155 6.73 2.42 -0.87
N ALA A 156 5.87 1.45 -0.55
CA ALA A 156 6.00 0.10 -1.08
C ALA A 156 5.84 0.04 -2.61
N LEU A 157 4.90 0.80 -3.19
CA LEU A 157 4.72 0.86 -4.64
C LEU A 157 5.94 1.46 -5.36
N ARG A 158 6.63 2.44 -4.76
CA ARG A 158 7.87 2.99 -5.31
C ARG A 158 8.97 1.93 -5.47
N TRP A 159 9.02 0.95 -4.57
CA TRP A 159 9.99 -0.14 -4.64
C TRP A 159 9.62 -1.22 -5.67
N GLY A 160 8.32 -1.46 -5.86
CA GLY A 160 7.82 -2.25 -7.00
C GLY A 160 7.95 -1.53 -8.35
N TYR A 161 8.36 -0.25 -8.36
CA TYR A 161 8.35 0.63 -9.54
C TYR A 161 9.54 1.62 -9.51
N PRO A 162 10.80 1.15 -9.54
CA PRO A 162 11.95 2.03 -9.45
C PRO A 162 12.03 2.94 -10.69
N PRO A 163 12.29 4.25 -10.54
CA PRO A 163 12.21 5.22 -11.64
C PRO A 163 13.18 4.96 -12.80
N GLY A 164 14.24 4.18 -12.58
CA GLY A 164 15.17 3.75 -13.65
C GLY A 164 14.51 2.83 -14.68
N ASP A 165 13.73 1.85 -14.23
CA ASP A 165 13.07 0.87 -15.11
C ASP A 165 11.97 1.54 -15.98
N LEU A 166 11.39 2.63 -15.49
CA LEU A 166 10.35 3.39 -16.20
C LEU A 166 10.91 4.16 -17.36
N ALA A 167 12.11 4.73 -17.17
CA ALA A 167 12.78 5.48 -18.21
C ALA A 167 13.14 4.56 -19.38
N GLU A 168 13.54 3.33 -19.10
CA GLU A 168 13.80 2.32 -20.15
C GLU A 168 12.52 1.86 -20.86
N GLU A 169 11.42 1.62 -20.12
CA GLU A 169 10.14 1.25 -20.73
C GLU A 169 9.50 2.38 -21.55
N ASP A 170 9.53 3.62 -21.04
CA ASP A 170 9.03 4.80 -21.76
C ASP A 170 9.85 5.05 -23.03
N ALA A 171 11.17 4.81 -23.00
CA ALA A 171 12.03 4.89 -24.17
C ALA A 171 11.67 3.83 -25.22
N LEU A 172 11.43 2.59 -24.80
CA LEU A 172 10.99 1.50 -25.69
C LEU A 172 9.61 1.77 -26.32
N ILE A 173 8.66 2.29 -25.54
CA ILE A 173 7.33 2.67 -26.04
C ILE A 173 7.44 3.83 -27.03
N ALA A 174 8.29 4.82 -26.75
CA ALA A 174 8.55 5.93 -27.66
C ALA A 174 9.19 5.46 -28.98
N GLU A 175 10.14 4.53 -28.91
CA GLU A 175 10.78 3.94 -30.10
C GLU A 175 9.78 3.13 -30.94
N LEU A 176 8.93 2.31 -30.30
CA LEU A 176 7.91 1.52 -30.99
C LEU A 176 6.86 2.41 -31.67
N LYS A 177 6.36 3.44 -30.98
CA LYS A 177 5.44 4.44 -31.58
C LYS A 177 6.08 5.15 -32.77
N ALA A 178 7.34 5.57 -32.63
CA ALA A 178 8.07 6.21 -33.73
C ALA A 178 8.24 5.28 -34.95
N ALA A 179 8.45 3.98 -34.72
CA ALA A 179 8.52 2.98 -35.78
C ALA A 179 7.15 2.72 -36.45
N GLU A 180 6.06 2.70 -35.69
CA GLU A 180 4.70 2.59 -36.23
C GLU A 180 4.33 3.82 -37.08
N ASP A 181 4.64 5.03 -36.61
CA ASP A 181 4.41 6.27 -37.37
C ASP A 181 5.25 6.31 -38.67
N SER A 182 6.49 5.82 -38.64
CA SER A 182 7.35 5.71 -39.83
C SER A 182 6.81 4.69 -40.85
N THR A 183 6.25 3.57 -40.36
CA THR A 183 5.69 2.51 -41.20
C THR A 183 4.34 2.91 -41.81
N ALA A 184 3.53 3.70 -41.09
CA ALA A 184 2.31 4.29 -41.62
C ALA A 184 2.59 5.34 -42.72
N GLY A 185 3.69 6.07 -42.60
CA GLY A 185 4.14 7.04 -43.61
C GLY A 185 4.64 6.42 -44.92
N SER A 186 5.27 5.22 -44.88
CA SER A 186 5.76 4.57 -46.10
C SER A 186 4.65 3.88 -46.91
N ARG A 187 3.62 3.35 -46.24
CA ARG A 187 2.49 2.66 -46.90
C ARG A 187 1.56 3.62 -47.66
N GLY A 188 1.63 4.92 -47.40
CA GLY A 188 0.90 5.97 -48.13
C GLY A 188 1.58 6.46 -49.41
N ALA A 189 2.84 6.08 -49.67
CA ALA A 189 3.63 6.58 -50.81
C ALA A 189 3.70 5.63 -52.01
N GLU A 190 3.17 4.40 -51.89
CA GLU A 190 3.24 3.37 -52.95
C GLU A 190 1.93 3.20 -53.76
N GLY A 191 1.01 4.16 -53.64
CA GLY A 191 -0.28 4.15 -54.36
C GLY A 191 -0.66 5.52 -54.90
N ALA A 192 0.12 6.05 -55.83
CA ALA A 192 -0.27 7.18 -56.71
C ALA A 192 0.35 7.00 -58.09
#